data_AF-A0A958GBJ2-F1
#
_entry.id   AF-A0A958GBJ2-F1
#
_cell.length_a   1.000
_cell.length_b   1.000
_cell.length_c   1.000
_cell.angle_alpha   90.00
_cell.angle_beta   90.00
_cell.angle_gamma   90.00
#
_symmetry.space_group_name_H-M   'P 1'
#
loop_
_entity.id
_entity.type
_entity.pdbx_description
1 polymer ?
#
loop_
_entity_poly.entity_id
_entity_poly.type
_entity_poly.pdbx_seq_one_letter_code
_entity_poly.pdbx_strand_id
1 'polypeptide(L)'
;MYWNWLKGGIILGLSFLLAVAVIKPIGVSTQFVILDGVLAKQFNNELIVKDETAKTGYASSNAYLNKSGGKYAKEVANPINYGFLFVVFMFLGGFLGKKMQKGAQIKQLPVFHLNRFGDKHSTRYLLAFLGGAIVLWGARLAGGCTSGHMMSGMMQTSISGYLFAIAAFIVAIPTSIYIYKN
;
A
#
# COMPACT_ATOMS: atom_id res chain seq x y z
N MET A 1 19.47 -12.27 -10.06
CA MET A 1 20.62 -11.43 -9.70
C MET A 1 20.18 -10.67 -8.47
N TYR A 2 20.66 -11.03 -7.28
CA TYR A 2 20.35 -10.27 -6.09
C TYR A 2 21.23 -9.02 -6.09
N TRP A 3 20.60 -7.85 -6.10
CA TRP A 3 21.33 -6.60 -6.01
C TRP A 3 21.82 -6.43 -4.57
N ASN A 4 23.04 -5.92 -4.41
CA ASN A 4 23.54 -5.56 -3.09
C ASN A 4 22.59 -4.54 -2.45
N TRP A 5 22.34 -4.66 -1.14
CA TRP A 5 21.46 -3.78 -0.36
C TRP A 5 21.77 -2.30 -0.61
N LEU A 6 23.05 -1.94 -0.76
CA LEU A 6 23.46 -0.56 -1.01
C LEU A 6 22.98 -0.06 -2.37
N LYS A 7 23.19 -0.86 -3.43
CA LYS A 7 22.77 -0.52 -4.80
C LYS A 7 21.24 -0.45 -4.90
N GLY A 8 20.55 -1.43 -4.29
CA GLY A 8 19.09 -1.45 -4.25
C GLY A 8 18.52 -0.26 -3.47
N GLY A 9 19.11 0.07 -2.32
CA GLY A 9 18.72 1.20 -1.50
C GLY A 9 18.91 2.55 -2.20
N ILE A 10 20.05 2.76 -2.87
CA ILE A 10 20.31 3.99 -3.64
C ILE A 10 19.28 4.15 -4.77
N ILE A 11 19.01 3.11 -5.54
CA ILE A 11 18.03 3.19 -6.65
C ILE A 11 16.63 3.42 -6.14
N LEU A 12 16.24 2.75 -5.06
CA LEU A 12 14.93 2.94 -4.44
C LEU A 12 14.78 4.39 -3.94
N GLY A 13 15.79 4.90 -3.23
CA GLY A 13 15.82 6.27 -2.73
C GLY A 13 15.76 7.32 -3.86
N LEU A 14 16.56 7.14 -4.91
CA LEU A 14 16.53 8.01 -6.10
C LEU A 14 15.17 7.98 -6.79
N SER A 15 14.58 6.79 -6.94
CA SER A 15 13.25 6.63 -7.55
C SER A 15 12.18 7.38 -6.76
N PHE A 16 12.25 7.34 -5.43
CA PHE A 16 11.31 8.07 -4.57
C PHE A 16 11.56 9.57 -4.57
N LEU A 17 12.82 10.02 -4.57
CA LEU A 17 13.17 11.43 -4.67
C LEU A 17 12.63 12.00 -6.01
N LEU A 18 12.85 11.30 -7.12
CA LEU A 18 12.30 11.68 -8.42
C LEU A 18 10.76 11.76 -8.40
N ALA A 19 10.09 10.76 -7.82
CA ALA A 19 8.64 10.77 -7.71
C ALA A 19 8.11 11.98 -6.91
N VAL A 20 8.78 12.32 -5.81
CA VAL A 20 8.44 13.50 -4.98
C VAL A 20 8.73 14.80 -5.73
N ALA A 21 9.86 14.89 -6.43
CA ALA A 21 10.28 16.10 -7.14
C ALA A 21 9.37 16.41 -8.35
N VAL A 22 8.88 15.39 -9.06
CA VAL A 22 8.11 15.59 -10.29
C VAL A 22 6.60 15.69 -10.02
N ILE A 23 6.07 14.87 -9.11
CA ILE A 23 4.61 14.72 -8.95
C ILE A 23 4.21 14.92 -7.51
N LYS A 24 4.25 13.85 -6.70
CA LYS A 24 3.77 13.79 -5.32
C LYS A 24 4.41 12.63 -4.58
N PRO A 25 4.51 12.73 -3.25
CA PRO A 25 4.89 11.61 -2.39
C PRO A 25 4.00 10.38 -2.57
N ILE A 26 4.62 9.20 -2.50
CA ILE A 26 4.00 7.93 -2.85
C ILE A 26 3.12 7.41 -1.71
N GLY A 27 1.86 7.09 -2.02
CA GLY A 27 0.92 6.45 -1.11
C GLY A 27 0.00 5.49 -1.83
N VAL A 28 0.01 4.21 -1.41
CA VAL A 28 -0.74 3.14 -2.09
C VAL A 28 -2.09 2.87 -1.42
N SER A 29 -2.19 2.99 -0.10
CA SER A 29 -3.40 2.58 0.67
C SER A 29 -4.69 3.32 0.28
N THR A 30 -4.58 4.55 -0.23
CA THR A 30 -5.74 5.31 -0.71
C THR A 30 -6.32 4.74 -2.01
N GLN A 31 -5.49 4.13 -2.86
CA GLN A 31 -5.94 3.61 -4.15
C GLN A 31 -6.87 2.40 -4.01
N PHE A 32 -6.72 1.62 -2.94
CA PHE A 32 -7.69 0.55 -2.62
C PHE A 32 -9.08 1.13 -2.34
N VAL A 33 -9.17 2.20 -1.55
CA VAL A 33 -10.45 2.87 -1.26
C VAL A 33 -11.07 3.47 -2.53
N ILE A 34 -10.25 4.00 -3.43
CA ILE A 34 -10.71 4.56 -4.69
C ILE A 34 -11.26 3.46 -5.59
N LEU A 35 -10.56 2.34 -5.71
CA LEU A 35 -11.04 1.17 -6.45
C LEU A 35 -12.37 0.66 -5.88
N ASP A 36 -12.47 0.53 -4.56
CA ASP A 36 -13.71 0.14 -3.89
C ASP A 36 -14.84 1.14 -4.17
N GLY A 37 -14.55 2.44 -4.18
CA GLY A 37 -15.50 3.49 -4.55
C GLY A 37 -15.96 3.41 -6.00
N VAL A 38 -15.07 3.05 -6.94
CA VAL A 38 -15.41 2.84 -8.36
C VAL A 38 -16.34 1.63 -8.51
N LEU A 39 -16.05 0.54 -7.80
CA LEU A 39 -16.90 -0.65 -7.78
C LEU A 39 -18.26 -0.34 -7.15
N ALA A 40 -18.28 0.34 -6.01
CA ALA A 40 -19.50 0.71 -5.31
C ALA A 40 -20.40 1.62 -6.15
N LYS A 41 -19.82 2.53 -6.95
CA LYS A 41 -20.56 3.37 -7.92
C LYS A 41 -21.37 2.54 -8.91
N GLN A 42 -20.90 1.36 -9.31
CA GLN A 42 -21.65 0.50 -10.24
C GLN A 42 -22.94 -0.04 -9.64
N PHE A 43 -22.99 -0.19 -8.31
CA PHE A 43 -24.17 -0.67 -7.58
C PHE A 43 -25.05 0.46 -7.06
N ASN A 44 -24.49 1.65 -6.82
CA ASN A 44 -25.23 2.82 -6.38
C ASN A 44 -24.73 4.09 -7.06
N ASN A 45 -25.50 4.55 -8.07
CA ASN A 45 -25.17 5.72 -8.87
C ASN A 45 -25.28 7.06 -8.11
N GLU A 46 -25.91 7.10 -6.93
CA GLU A 46 -26.00 8.29 -6.06
C GLU A 46 -24.79 8.45 -5.12
N LEU A 47 -23.83 7.53 -5.15
CA LEU A 47 -22.65 7.60 -4.29
C LEU A 47 -21.74 8.80 -4.60
N ILE A 48 -21.76 9.33 -5.83
CA ILE A 48 -20.92 10.46 -6.24
C ILE A 48 -21.79 11.47 -6.98
N VAL A 49 -22.04 12.58 -6.31
CA VAL A 49 -22.82 13.70 -6.83
C VAL A 49 -21.87 14.80 -7.25
N LYS A 50 -22.06 15.38 -8.45
CA LYS A 50 -21.36 16.60 -8.82
C LYS A 50 -21.95 17.75 -8.00
N ASP A 51 -21.13 18.37 -7.17
CA ASP A 51 -21.55 19.49 -6.33
C ASP A 51 -20.55 20.63 -6.52
N GLU A 52 -21.02 21.71 -7.14
CA GLU A 52 -20.24 22.89 -7.49
C GLU A 52 -19.87 23.73 -6.25
N THR A 53 -20.49 23.45 -5.09
CA THR A 53 -20.18 24.12 -3.81
C THR A 53 -19.02 23.47 -3.05
N ALA A 54 -18.63 22.24 -3.42
CA ALA A 54 -17.51 21.52 -2.81
C ALA A 54 -16.17 21.98 -3.40
N LYS A 55 -15.12 22.13 -2.57
CA LYS A 55 -13.76 22.56 -2.97
C LYS A 55 -13.12 21.75 -4.11
N THR A 56 -13.67 20.60 -4.47
CA THR A 56 -13.17 19.72 -5.54
C THR A 56 -14.17 19.47 -6.68
N GLY A 57 -15.40 20.00 -6.59
CA GLY A 57 -16.48 19.85 -7.59
C GLY A 57 -17.29 18.55 -7.50
N TYR A 58 -16.99 17.67 -6.54
CA TYR A 58 -17.65 16.38 -6.33
C TYR A 58 -17.92 16.16 -4.84
N ALA A 59 -19.16 15.81 -4.50
CA ALA A 59 -19.56 15.34 -3.19
C ALA A 59 -19.88 13.84 -3.26
N SER A 60 -19.85 13.16 -2.12
CA SER A 60 -20.30 11.78 -2.01
C SER A 60 -21.29 11.65 -0.86
N SER A 61 -22.32 10.84 -1.05
CA SER A 61 -23.30 10.53 0.01
C SER A 61 -22.67 9.81 1.20
N ASN A 62 -21.54 9.11 0.99
CA ASN A 62 -20.74 8.53 2.06
C ASN A 62 -19.79 9.58 2.68
N ALA A 63 -19.92 9.81 3.99
CA ALA A 63 -19.10 10.73 4.77
C ALA A 63 -17.59 10.43 4.71
N TYR A 64 -17.20 9.16 4.56
CA TYR A 64 -15.80 8.75 4.43
C TYR A 64 -15.21 9.13 3.06
N LEU A 65 -15.99 9.01 1.98
CA LEU A 65 -15.58 9.40 0.63
C LEU A 65 -15.67 10.93 0.40
N ASN A 66 -16.53 11.61 1.18
CA ASN A 66 -16.59 13.08 1.20
C ASN A 66 -15.49 13.73 2.08
N LYS A 67 -14.68 12.90 2.75
CA LYS A 67 -13.55 13.38 3.57
C LYS A 67 -12.61 14.26 2.74
N SER A 68 -12.08 15.31 3.37
CA SER A 68 -11.24 16.32 2.69
C SER A 68 -11.97 17.10 1.58
N GLY A 69 -13.28 17.32 1.70
CA GLY A 69 -14.07 18.13 0.77
C GLY A 69 -14.23 17.49 -0.61
N GLY A 70 -14.44 16.17 -0.64
CA GLY A 70 -14.67 15.43 -1.89
C GLY A 70 -13.43 14.94 -2.63
N LYS A 71 -12.24 14.99 -2.02
CA LYS A 71 -10.98 14.57 -2.67
C LYS A 71 -11.03 13.12 -3.16
N TYR A 72 -11.57 12.20 -2.35
CA TYR A 72 -11.74 10.82 -2.77
C TYR A 72 -12.87 10.68 -3.80
N ALA A 73 -13.98 11.40 -3.65
CA ALA A 73 -15.05 11.43 -4.65
C ALA A 73 -14.56 11.88 -6.04
N LYS A 74 -13.66 12.88 -6.12
CA LYS A 74 -13.02 13.33 -7.36
C LYS A 74 -12.08 12.27 -7.96
N GLU A 75 -11.29 11.59 -7.13
CA GLU A 75 -10.38 10.53 -7.59
C GLU A 75 -11.13 9.25 -8.00
N VAL A 76 -12.32 8.99 -7.44
CA VAL A 76 -13.23 7.93 -7.89
C VAL A 76 -13.93 8.33 -9.20
N ALA A 77 -14.31 9.60 -9.37
CA ALA A 77 -14.90 10.10 -10.61
C ALA A 77 -13.93 10.07 -11.80
N ASN A 78 -12.63 10.31 -11.56
CA ASN A 78 -11.55 10.18 -12.54
C ASN A 78 -10.57 9.08 -12.11
N PRO A 79 -10.88 7.81 -12.43
CA PRO A 79 -10.13 6.65 -11.91
C PRO A 79 -8.69 6.56 -12.45
N ILE A 80 -8.40 7.15 -13.60
CA ILE A 80 -7.03 7.23 -14.16
C ILE A 80 -6.27 8.37 -13.49
N ASN A 81 -5.96 8.20 -12.22
CA ASN A 81 -5.12 9.12 -11.46
C ASN A 81 -3.68 8.58 -11.35
N TYR A 82 -2.76 9.46 -10.94
CA TYR A 82 -1.35 9.09 -10.76
C TYR A 82 -1.15 7.87 -9.86
N GLY A 83 -1.90 7.78 -8.75
CA GLY A 83 -1.78 6.67 -7.81
C GLY A 83 -2.28 5.35 -8.40
N PHE A 84 -3.38 5.36 -9.16
CA PHE A 84 -3.88 4.17 -9.84
C PHE A 84 -2.86 3.65 -10.86
N LEU A 85 -2.33 4.56 -11.69
CA LEU A 85 -1.31 4.22 -12.67
C LEU A 85 -0.04 3.69 -11.99
N PHE A 86 0.37 4.30 -10.88
CA PHE A 86 1.49 3.84 -10.06
C PHE A 86 1.28 2.42 -9.52
N VAL A 87 0.09 2.07 -9.02
CA VAL A 87 -0.21 0.71 -8.54
C VAL A 87 -0.15 -0.31 -9.68
N VAL A 88 -0.70 0.02 -10.85
CA VAL A 88 -0.62 -0.85 -12.03
C VAL A 88 0.83 -1.08 -12.45
N PHE A 89 1.64 -0.02 -12.56
CA PHE A 89 3.05 -0.16 -12.90
C PHE A 89 3.88 -0.83 -11.82
N MET A 90 3.50 -0.73 -10.54
CA MET A 90 4.14 -1.50 -9.47
C MET A 90 3.93 -3.01 -9.67
N PHE A 91 2.70 -3.42 -10.01
CA PHE A 91 2.38 -4.81 -10.31
C PHE A 91 3.15 -5.30 -11.55
N LEU A 92 3.12 -4.53 -12.64
CA LEU A 92 3.85 -4.85 -13.88
C LEU A 92 5.37 -4.89 -13.65
N GLY A 93 5.92 -3.94 -12.90
CA GLY A 93 7.33 -3.88 -12.56
C GLY A 93 7.78 -5.07 -11.71
N GLY A 94 6.97 -5.50 -10.74
CA GLY A 94 7.21 -6.71 -9.96
C GLY A 94 7.18 -7.97 -10.84
N PHE A 95 6.22 -8.08 -11.76
CA PHE A 95 6.11 -9.19 -12.70
C PHE A 95 7.32 -9.26 -13.66
N LEU A 96 7.70 -8.12 -14.25
CA LEU A 96 8.88 -8.01 -15.09
C LEU A 96 10.16 -8.32 -14.30
N GLY A 97 10.26 -7.82 -13.06
CA GLY A 97 11.35 -8.13 -12.15
C GLY A 97 11.50 -9.63 -11.90
N LYS A 98 10.38 -10.33 -11.68
CA LYS A 98 10.37 -11.81 -11.56
C LYS A 98 10.83 -12.48 -12.86
N LYS A 99 10.34 -12.05 -14.03
CA LYS A 99 10.73 -12.62 -15.33
C LYS A 99 12.22 -12.41 -15.65
N MET A 100 12.77 -11.28 -15.26
CA MET A 100 14.19 -10.93 -15.45
C MET A 100 15.10 -11.52 -14.37
N GLN A 101 14.54 -12.12 -13.31
CA GLN A 101 15.31 -12.70 -12.23
C GLN A 101 16.04 -13.97 -12.69
N LYS A 102 17.34 -13.82 -12.98
CA LYS A 102 18.25 -14.94 -13.21
C LYS A 102 18.83 -15.43 -11.87
N GLY A 103 18.59 -16.68 -11.45
CA GLY A 103 19.18 -17.25 -10.23
C GLY A 103 18.22 -18.11 -9.40
N ALA A 104 18.55 -18.32 -8.12
CA ALA A 104 17.82 -19.20 -7.21
C ALA A 104 16.32 -18.87 -7.14
N GLN A 105 15.49 -19.89 -7.34
CA GLN A 105 14.05 -19.76 -7.24
C GLN A 105 13.64 -19.39 -5.81
N ILE A 106 12.81 -18.36 -5.69
CA ILE A 106 12.21 -17.96 -4.41
C ILE A 106 11.26 -19.09 -4.01
N LYS A 107 11.63 -19.86 -2.97
CA LYS A 107 10.74 -20.87 -2.41
C LYS A 107 9.49 -20.17 -1.87
N GLN A 108 8.33 -20.62 -2.33
CA GLN A 108 7.04 -20.04 -1.93
C GLN A 108 6.79 -20.19 -0.42
N LEU A 109 7.29 -21.28 0.17
CA LEU A 109 7.27 -21.49 1.62
C LEU A 109 8.66 -21.22 2.21
N PRO A 110 8.78 -20.23 3.12
CA PRO A 110 9.99 -20.04 3.88
C PRO A 110 10.13 -21.11 4.98
N VAL A 111 11.38 -21.39 5.37
CA VAL A 111 11.74 -22.45 6.34
C VAL A 111 11.01 -22.28 7.68
N PHE A 112 10.86 -21.04 8.17
CA PHE A 112 10.15 -20.76 9.42
C PHE A 112 8.64 -21.07 9.35
N HIS A 113 8.02 -20.92 8.17
CA HIS A 113 6.61 -21.30 7.99
C HIS A 113 6.47 -22.82 7.92
N LEU A 114 7.40 -23.50 7.23
CA LEU A 114 7.45 -24.96 7.18
C LEU A 114 7.54 -25.56 8.59
N ASN A 115 8.45 -25.03 9.42
CA ASN A 115 8.65 -25.58 10.75
C ASN A 115 7.45 -25.38 11.69
N ARG A 116 6.69 -24.28 11.51
CA ARG A 116 5.57 -23.93 12.40
C ARG A 116 4.21 -24.43 11.91
N PHE A 117 3.93 -24.31 10.61
CA PHE A 117 2.62 -24.54 10.00
C PHE A 117 2.62 -25.69 8.97
N GLY A 118 3.78 -26.29 8.69
CA GLY A 118 3.93 -27.36 7.71
C GLY A 118 4.03 -26.86 6.27
N ASP A 119 3.88 -27.79 5.32
CA ASP A 119 4.09 -27.59 3.88
C ASP A 119 2.84 -27.11 3.11
N LYS A 120 1.72 -26.92 3.82
CA LYS A 120 0.43 -26.57 3.20
C LYS A 120 0.44 -25.14 2.65
N HIS A 121 0.46 -25.02 1.32
CA HIS A 121 0.34 -23.75 0.61
C HIS A 121 -0.94 -22.97 0.94
N SER A 122 -2.07 -23.67 1.13
CA SER A 122 -3.36 -23.05 1.46
C SER A 122 -3.31 -22.28 2.78
N THR A 123 -2.66 -22.85 3.80
CA THR A 123 -2.44 -22.21 5.11
C THR A 123 -1.65 -20.90 4.93
N ARG A 124 -0.57 -20.92 4.13
CA ARG A 124 0.23 -19.73 3.87
C ARG A 124 -0.58 -18.61 3.22
N TYR A 125 -1.38 -18.93 2.20
CA TYR A 125 -2.20 -17.94 1.51
C TYR A 125 -3.32 -17.39 2.39
N LEU A 126 -3.97 -18.23 3.19
CA LEU A 126 -5.01 -17.80 4.12
C LEU A 126 -4.43 -16.84 5.18
N LEU A 127 -3.29 -17.20 5.80
CA LEU A 127 -2.62 -16.32 6.77
C LEU A 127 -2.15 -15.01 6.11
N ALA A 128 -1.63 -15.05 4.89
CA ALA A 128 -1.21 -13.86 4.17
C ALA A 128 -2.40 -12.94 3.82
N PHE A 129 -3.54 -13.53 3.43
CA PHE A 129 -4.76 -12.80 3.13
C PHE A 129 -5.34 -12.12 4.38
N LEU A 130 -5.51 -12.87 5.46
CA LEU A 130 -6.01 -12.33 6.74
C LEU A 130 -5.07 -11.26 7.31
N GLY A 131 -3.76 -11.51 7.27
CA GLY A 131 -2.76 -10.51 7.65
C GLY A 131 -2.83 -9.26 6.78
N GLY A 132 -3.01 -9.41 5.47
CA GLY A 132 -3.21 -8.31 4.54
C GLY A 132 -4.45 -7.47 4.87
N ALA A 133 -5.57 -8.10 5.20
CA ALA A 133 -6.79 -7.41 5.61
C ALA A 133 -6.59 -6.58 6.88
N ILE A 134 -5.93 -7.15 7.91
CA ILE A 134 -5.60 -6.45 9.15
C ILE A 134 -4.65 -5.27 8.88
N VAL A 135 -3.63 -5.47 8.04
CA VAL A 135 -2.68 -4.41 7.66
C VAL A 135 -3.38 -3.28 6.90
N LEU A 136 -4.28 -3.59 5.97
CA LEU A 136 -5.02 -2.58 5.22
C LEU A 136 -5.95 -1.77 6.14
N TRP A 137 -6.65 -2.46 7.04
CA TRP A 137 -7.50 -1.82 8.06
C TRP A 137 -6.67 -0.89 8.96
N GLY A 138 -5.57 -1.38 9.51
CA GLY A 138 -4.65 -0.57 10.33
C GLY A 138 -4.05 0.62 9.56
N ALA A 139 -3.65 0.44 8.31
CA ALA A 139 -3.13 1.52 7.48
C ALA A 139 -4.18 2.61 7.21
N ARG A 140 -5.46 2.25 7.12
CA ARG A 140 -6.53 3.24 6.97
C ARG A 140 -6.86 3.96 8.26
N LEU A 141 -6.81 3.28 9.41
CA LEU A 141 -6.93 3.90 10.72
C LEU A 141 -5.77 4.89 10.98
N ALA A 142 -4.55 4.50 10.65
CA ALA A 142 -3.35 5.36 10.78
C ALA A 142 -3.27 6.48 9.72
N GLY A 143 -4.21 6.52 8.77
CA GLY A 143 -4.22 7.51 7.68
C GLY A 143 -3.09 7.35 6.66
N GLY A 144 -2.36 6.22 6.67
CA GLY A 144 -1.24 5.97 5.78
C GLY A 144 -0.68 4.55 5.93
N CYS A 145 0.01 4.07 4.90
CA CYS A 145 0.72 2.77 4.91
C CYS A 145 2.23 2.97 5.02
N THR A 146 3.00 1.88 5.03
CA THR A 146 4.47 1.89 5.04
C THR A 146 5.08 2.75 3.93
N SER A 147 4.51 2.79 2.73
CA SER A 147 5.03 3.66 1.67
C SER A 147 4.83 5.16 1.97
N GLY A 148 3.71 5.51 2.62
CA GLY A 148 3.37 6.90 2.93
C GLY A 148 4.06 7.40 4.21
N HIS A 149 3.91 6.69 5.33
CA HIS A 149 4.46 7.12 6.62
C HIS A 149 5.95 6.78 6.76
N MET A 150 6.36 5.56 6.40
CA MET A 150 7.75 5.14 6.54
C MET A 150 8.60 5.70 5.39
N MET A 151 8.35 5.29 4.14
CA MET A 151 9.24 5.65 3.04
C MET A 151 9.16 7.14 2.71
N SER A 152 7.96 7.66 2.44
CA SER A 152 7.80 9.07 2.09
C SER A 152 7.89 10.02 3.30
N GLY A 153 7.28 9.66 4.43
CA GLY A 153 7.21 10.51 5.61
C GLY A 153 8.57 10.71 6.28
N MET A 154 9.38 9.65 6.43
CA MET A 154 10.71 9.78 7.03
C MET A 154 11.69 10.55 6.13
N MET A 155 11.59 10.43 4.80
CA MET A 155 12.41 11.25 3.87
C MET A 155 12.07 12.75 4.01
N GLN A 156 10.81 13.08 4.29
CA GLN A 156 10.35 14.44 4.53
C GLN A 156 10.53 14.89 5.99
N THR A 157 11.27 14.11 6.79
CA THR A 157 11.52 14.35 8.22
C THR A 157 10.24 14.54 9.05
N SER A 158 9.14 13.93 8.62
CA SER A 158 7.86 14.02 9.32
C SER A 158 7.88 13.23 10.63
N ILE A 159 7.52 13.91 11.72
CA ILE A 159 7.41 13.32 13.07
C ILE A 159 6.47 12.10 13.06
N SER A 160 5.35 12.17 12.35
CA SER A 160 4.41 11.05 12.26
C SER A 160 5.01 9.83 11.56
N GLY A 161 5.91 10.06 10.59
CA GLY A 161 6.61 8.98 9.89
C GLY A 161 7.56 8.21 10.78
N TYR A 162 8.35 8.92 11.61
CA TYR A 162 9.24 8.30 12.59
C TYR A 162 8.46 7.55 13.68
N LEU A 163 7.42 8.16 14.24
CA LEU A 163 6.58 7.52 15.25
C LEU A 163 5.92 6.25 14.71
N PHE A 164 5.39 6.30 13.49
CA PHE A 164 4.82 5.14 12.83
C PHE A 164 5.86 4.04 12.63
N ALA A 165 7.06 4.37 12.15
CA ALA A 165 8.13 3.40 11.93
C ALA A 165 8.52 2.70 13.24
N ILE A 166 8.77 3.47 14.31
CA ILE A 166 9.14 2.93 15.62
C ILE A 166 8.05 2.00 16.15
N ALA A 167 6.80 2.46 16.17
CA ALA A 167 5.67 1.64 16.63
C ALA A 167 5.50 0.36 15.80
N ALA A 168 5.63 0.46 14.47
CA ALA A 168 5.53 -0.68 13.58
C ALA A 168 6.62 -1.73 13.88
N PHE A 169 7.88 -1.33 14.07
CA PHE A 169 8.95 -2.27 14.40
C PHE A 169 8.82 -2.86 15.81
N ILE A 170 8.45 -2.04 16.81
CA ILE A 170 8.23 -2.50 18.19
C ILE A 170 7.12 -3.56 18.26
N VAL A 171 6.08 -3.46 17.42
CA VAL A 171 5.00 -4.45 17.41
C VAL A 171 5.32 -5.62 16.49
N ALA A 172 5.83 -5.36 15.29
CA ALA A 172 6.05 -6.39 14.27
C ALA A 172 7.14 -7.39 14.67
N ILE A 173 8.24 -6.94 15.29
CA ILE A 173 9.35 -7.83 15.66
C ILE A 173 8.91 -8.86 16.72
N PRO A 174 8.37 -8.47 17.90
CA PRO A 174 7.89 -9.42 18.89
C PRO A 174 6.76 -10.31 18.37
N THR A 175 5.83 -9.74 17.59
CA THR A 175 4.73 -10.52 16.99
C THR A 175 5.28 -11.60 16.04
N SER A 176 6.28 -11.27 15.23
CA SER A 176 6.90 -12.23 14.31
C SER A 176 7.61 -13.35 15.07
N ILE A 177 8.33 -13.01 16.16
CA ILE A 177 8.98 -13.97 17.03
C ILE A 177 7.94 -14.87 17.69
N TYR A 178 6.84 -14.31 18.21
CA TYR A 178 5.79 -15.07 18.87
C TYR A 178 5.07 -16.03 17.92
N ILE A 179 4.67 -15.58 16.72
CA ILE A 179 3.93 -16.38 15.74
C ILE A 179 4.78 -17.55 15.21
N TYR A 180 6.06 -17.30 14.94
CA TYR A 180 6.99 -18.30 14.40
C TYR A 180 7.88 -18.93 15.48
N LYS A 181 7.53 -18.76 16.76
CA LYS A 181 8.20 -19.47 17.85
C LYS A 181 7.93 -20.96 17.67
N ASN A 182 8.98 -21.73 17.49
CA ASN A 182 8.94 -23.18 17.57
C ASN A 182 9.08 -23.60 19.03
#